data_AF-A0A9X0R3D1-F1
#
_entry.id   AF-A0A9X0R3D1-F1
#
_cell.length_a   1.000
_cell.length_b   1.000
_cell.length_c   1.000
_cell.angle_alpha   90.00
_cell.angle_beta   90.00
_cell.angle_gamma   90.00
#
_symmetry.space_group_name_H-M   'P 1'
#
loop_
_entity.id
_entity.type
_entity.pdbx_description
1 polymer ?
#
loop_
_entity_poly.entity_id
_entity_poly.type
_entity_poly.pdbx_seq_one_letter_code
_entity_poly.pdbx_strand_id
1 'polypeptide(L)'
;MAEPPTTGMEIAEMKRLLGLSREAPLGCAIGGGDDRTIALLRINRVKAPKAVLKDLEEQFSELANPRFGTVQAMPDGNARTVRFVLNKPSSGLSRKLVKTLKGAGYSKVELEF
;
A
#
# COMPACT_ATOMS: atom_id res chain seq x y z
N MET A 1 10.93 -23.15 -0.79
CA MET A 1 9.98 -22.14 -1.31
C MET A 1 10.17 -20.89 -0.49
N ALA A 2 10.61 -19.77 -1.07
CA ALA A 2 10.72 -18.52 -0.33
C ALA A 2 9.31 -18.00 -0.07
N GLU A 3 8.94 -17.88 1.20
CA GLU A 3 7.69 -17.25 1.62
C GLU A 3 7.65 -15.85 1.00
N PRO A 4 6.56 -15.46 0.32
CA PRO A 4 6.48 -14.14 -0.28
C PRO A 4 6.66 -13.11 0.85
N PRO A 5 7.41 -12.03 0.60
CA PRO A 5 7.61 -10.99 1.60
C PRO A 5 6.26 -10.61 2.19
N THR A 6 6.14 -10.68 3.51
CA THR A 6 4.90 -10.39 4.23
C THR A 6 4.58 -8.92 4.06
N THR A 7 3.94 -8.57 2.95
CA THR A 7 3.56 -7.21 2.57
C THR A 7 2.17 -6.85 3.07
N GLY A 8 1.53 -7.74 3.85
CA GLY A 8 0.18 -7.56 4.39
C GLY A 8 -0.94 -8.02 3.44
N MET A 9 -0.61 -8.35 2.20
CA MET A 9 -1.51 -8.84 1.16
C MET A 9 -0.77 -9.71 0.15
N GLU A 10 -1.52 -10.61 -0.50
CA GLU A 10 -1.04 -11.38 -1.64
C GLU A 10 -0.83 -10.50 -2.88
N ILE A 11 0.20 -10.78 -3.67
CA ILE A 11 0.56 -10.01 -4.87
C ILE A 11 -0.58 -9.98 -5.90
N ALA A 12 -1.30 -11.09 -6.08
CA ALA A 12 -2.40 -11.20 -7.04
C ALA A 12 -3.58 -10.30 -6.63
N GLU A 13 -3.95 -10.32 -5.34
CA GLU A 13 -4.98 -9.44 -4.78
C GLU A 13 -4.56 -7.98 -4.86
N MET A 14 -3.29 -7.67 -4.56
CA MET A 14 -2.76 -6.32 -4.67
C MET A 14 -2.84 -5.79 -6.11
N LYS A 15 -2.47 -6.60 -7.12
CA LYS A 15 -2.64 -6.25 -8.53
C LYS A 15 -4.09 -5.99 -8.89
N ARG A 16 -5.01 -6.83 -8.42
CA ARG A 16 -6.44 -6.69 -8.69
C ARG A 16 -6.99 -5.38 -8.11
N LEU A 17 -6.67 -5.09 -6.85
CA LEU A 17 -7.09 -3.86 -6.18
C LEU A 17 -6.45 -2.61 -6.79
N LEU A 18 -5.17 -2.67 -7.17
CA LEU A 18 -4.53 -1.56 -7.87
C LEU A 18 -5.07 -1.36 -9.30
N GLY A 19 -5.54 -2.43 -9.95
CA GLY A 19 -6.27 -2.33 -11.21
C GLY A 19 -7.60 -1.59 -11.03
N LEU A 20 -8.36 -1.94 -10.00
CA LEU A 20 -9.61 -1.27 -9.63
C LEU A 20 -9.38 0.19 -9.18
N SER A 21 -8.24 0.46 -8.55
CA SER A 21 -7.93 1.81 -8.07
C SER A 21 -7.65 2.81 -9.20
N ARG A 22 -7.53 2.35 -10.45
CA ARG A 22 -7.45 3.21 -11.64
C ARG A 22 -8.76 3.95 -11.91
N GLU A 23 -9.88 3.32 -11.56
CA GLU A 23 -11.22 3.89 -11.78
C GLU A 23 -11.63 4.80 -10.62
N ALA A 24 -11.34 4.40 -9.38
CA ALA A 24 -11.65 5.18 -8.18
C ALA A 24 -10.59 5.01 -7.09
N PRO A 25 -10.26 6.05 -6.33
CA PRO A 25 -9.34 5.94 -5.21
C PRO A 25 -9.88 4.96 -4.17
N LEU A 26 -9.09 3.95 -3.82
CA LEU A 26 -9.47 2.94 -2.82
C LEU A 26 -8.87 3.27 -1.46
N GLY A 27 -9.54 2.87 -0.38
CA GLY A 27 -9.01 3.03 0.97
C GLY A 27 -7.76 2.15 1.14
N CYS A 28 -6.68 2.73 1.65
CA CYS A 28 -5.46 1.98 1.96
C CYS A 28 -4.92 2.33 3.34
N ALA A 29 -4.22 1.36 3.92
CA ALA A 29 -3.38 1.55 5.09
C ALA A 29 -1.98 1.05 4.79
N ILE A 30 -0.99 1.77 5.31
CA ILE A 30 0.42 1.42 5.18
C ILE A 30 1.09 1.48 6.54
N GLY A 31 2.12 0.67 6.74
CA GLY A 31 2.93 0.70 7.94
C GLY A 31 4.32 0.17 7.67
N GLY A 32 5.26 0.47 8.56
CA GLY A 32 6.48 -0.32 8.66
C GLY A 32 6.15 -1.65 9.31
N GLY A 33 6.52 -2.76 8.67
CA GLY A 33 6.57 -4.06 9.35
C GLY A 33 7.90 -4.22 10.10
N ASP A 34 8.04 -5.38 10.74
CA ASP A 34 9.31 -5.83 11.33
C ASP A 34 10.46 -5.79 10.30
N ASP A 35 10.16 -6.21 9.06
CA ASP A 35 11.09 -6.09 7.96
C ASP A 35 11.31 -4.59 7.60
N ARG A 36 12.50 -4.09 7.98
CA ARG A 36 12.88 -2.70 7.73
C ARG A 36 13.00 -2.35 6.24
N THR A 37 12.95 -3.33 5.34
CA THR A 37 13.16 -3.14 3.91
C THR A 37 11.87 -3.01 3.09
N ILE A 38 10.76 -3.56 3.58
CA ILE A 38 9.44 -3.48 2.94
C ILE A 38 8.43 -2.69 3.79
N ALA A 39 7.36 -2.23 3.16
CA ALA A 39 6.23 -1.64 3.85
C ALA A 39 5.06 -2.61 3.80
N LEU A 40 4.35 -2.73 4.92
CA LEU A 40 3.05 -3.39 4.96
C LEU A 40 2.04 -2.46 4.28
N LEU A 41 1.27 -3.02 3.36
CA LEU A 41 0.26 -2.31 2.58
C LEU A 41 -1.01 -3.16 2.59
N ARG A 42 -2.11 -2.52 2.98
CA ARG A 42 -3.46 -3.07 2.92
C ARG A 42 -4.31 -2.14 2.07
N ILE A 43 -5.04 -2.70 1.11
CA ILE A 43 -5.97 -1.95 0.27
C ILE A 43 -7.34 -2.57 0.44
N ASN A 44 -8.36 -1.74 0.55
CA ASN A 44 -9.74 -2.18 0.60
C ASN A 44 -10.62 -1.26 -0.24
N ARG A 45 -11.50 -1.85 -1.05
CA ARG A 45 -12.38 -1.09 -1.94
C ARG A 45 -13.63 -0.54 -1.24
N VAL A 46 -14.07 -1.17 -0.15
CA VAL A 46 -15.34 -0.86 0.53
C VAL A 46 -15.09 -0.14 1.84
N LYS A 47 -14.07 -0.58 2.60
CA LYS A 47 -13.80 -0.06 3.93
C LYS A 47 -13.14 1.32 3.85
N ALA A 48 -13.59 2.23 4.71
CA ALA A 48 -12.92 3.50 4.94
C ALA A 48 -11.46 3.28 5.39
N PRO A 49 -10.52 4.16 5.01
CA PRO A 49 -9.09 3.93 5.25
C PRO A 49 -8.73 3.81 6.73
N LYS A 50 -9.49 4.45 7.63
CA LYS A 50 -9.38 4.28 9.07
C LYS A 50 -9.74 2.88 9.56
N ALA A 51 -10.72 2.23 8.93
CA ALA A 51 -11.07 0.84 9.21
C ALA A 51 -10.06 -0.14 8.61
N VAL A 52 -9.47 0.20 7.45
CA VAL A 52 -8.37 -0.56 6.85
C VAL A 52 -7.12 -0.52 7.74
N LEU A 53 -6.85 0.61 8.39
CA LEU A 53 -5.77 0.72 9.37
C LEU A 53 -5.98 -0.23 10.53
N LYS A 54 -7.20 -0.24 11.09
CA LYS A 54 -7.54 -1.09 12.23
C LYS A 54 -7.39 -2.59 11.88
N ASP A 55 -7.85 -2.98 10.69
CA ASP A 55 -7.67 -4.34 10.13
C ASP A 55 -6.17 -4.71 9.99
N LEU A 56 -5.34 -3.74 9.61
CA LEU A 56 -3.91 -3.89 9.46
C LEU A 56 -3.20 -3.98 10.83
N GLU A 57 -3.58 -3.16 11.80
CA GLU A 57 -3.08 -3.22 13.18
C GLU A 57 -3.48 -4.52 13.89
N GLU A 58 -4.69 -5.04 13.63
CA GLU A 58 -5.16 -6.32 14.17
C GLU A 58 -4.42 -7.53 13.57
N GLN A 59 -4.03 -7.48 12.29
CA GLN A 59 -3.24 -8.53 11.66
C GLN A 59 -1.75 -8.44 11.98
N PHE A 60 -1.24 -7.22 12.18
CA PHE A 60 0.18 -6.96 12.39
C PHE A 60 0.35 -6.14 13.65
N SER A 61 0.50 -6.82 14.78
CA SER A 61 0.74 -6.16 16.08
C SER A 61 2.07 -5.41 16.15
N GLU A 62 2.99 -5.68 15.21
CA GLU A 62 4.32 -5.07 15.09
C GLU A 62 4.35 -3.86 14.14
N LEU A 63 3.19 -3.31 13.79
CA LEU A 63 3.10 -2.19 12.85
C LEU A 63 3.75 -0.92 13.42
N ALA A 64 4.88 -0.52 12.84
CA ALA A 64 5.55 0.73 13.17
C ALA A 64 5.06 1.87 12.27
N ASN A 65 4.63 2.98 12.86
CA ASN A 65 4.10 4.16 12.16
C ASN A 65 2.95 3.84 11.17
N PRO A 66 1.81 3.31 11.64
CA PRO A 66 0.60 3.19 10.83
C PRO A 66 0.21 4.51 10.18
N ARG A 67 -0.04 4.49 8.88
CA ARG A 67 -0.65 5.58 8.12
C ARG A 67 -1.81 5.03 7.32
N PHE A 68 -2.82 5.85 7.15
CA PHE A 68 -3.98 5.53 6.33
C PHE A 68 -4.20 6.63 5.31
N GLY A 69 -4.90 6.29 4.25
CA GLY A 69 -5.07 7.17 3.11
C GLY A 69 -5.85 6.51 2.00
N THR A 70 -5.74 7.06 0.80
CA THR A 70 -6.27 6.43 -0.41
C THR A 70 -5.15 6.09 -1.36
N VAL A 71 -5.39 5.08 -2.19
CA VAL A 71 -4.48 4.64 -3.24
C VAL A 71 -5.19 4.71 -4.58
N GLN A 72 -4.49 5.23 -5.57
CA GLN A 72 -4.97 5.33 -6.95
C GLN A 72 -3.82 5.03 -7.90
N ALA A 73 -3.98 4.02 -8.74
CA ALA A 73 -3.04 3.75 -9.81
C ALA A 73 -3.28 4.74 -10.96
N MET A 74 -2.24 5.42 -11.41
CA MET A 74 -2.37 6.46 -12.44
C MET A 74 -2.73 5.81 -13.79
N PRO A 75 -3.84 6.24 -14.44
CA PRO A 75 -4.21 5.75 -15.76
C PRO A 75 -3.39 6.39 -16.89
N ASP A 76 -2.83 7.59 -16.66
CA ASP A 76 -2.28 8.46 -17.69
C ASP A 76 -0.75 8.32 -17.83
N GLY A 77 -0.30 7.65 -18.90
CA GLY A 77 1.09 7.61 -19.39
C GLY A 77 2.14 6.85 -18.54
N ASN A 78 2.03 6.84 -17.21
CA ASN A 78 2.90 6.10 -16.30
C ASN A 78 2.14 4.88 -15.72
N ALA A 79 1.91 3.86 -16.54
CA ALA A 79 1.18 2.63 -16.16
C ALA A 79 1.77 1.84 -14.97
N ARG A 80 2.91 2.28 -14.42
CA ARG A 80 3.61 1.68 -13.27
C ARG A 80 3.74 2.62 -12.07
N THR A 81 3.01 3.75 -12.07
CA THR A 81 2.96 4.70 -10.95
C THR A 81 1.68 4.50 -10.14
N VAL A 82 1.85 4.44 -8.82
CA VAL A 82 0.75 4.45 -7.86
C VAL A 82 0.84 5.70 -7.00
N ARG A 83 -0.24 6.46 -6.93
CA ARG A 83 -0.39 7.61 -6.04
C ARG A 83 -1.04 7.16 -4.75
N PHE A 84 -0.45 7.53 -3.63
CA PHE A 84 -1.02 7.35 -2.30
C PHE A 84 -1.24 8.72 -1.69
N VAL A 85 -2.47 8.99 -1.25
CA VAL A 85 -2.83 10.21 -0.53
C VAL A 85 -2.99 9.84 0.93
N LEU A 86 -2.02 10.16 1.77
CA LEU A 86 -1.96 9.74 3.18
C LEU A 86 -2.35 10.89 4.09
N ASN A 87 -3.02 10.60 5.20
CA ASN A 87 -3.44 11.65 6.15
C ASN A 87 -2.28 12.42 6.81
N LYS A 88 -1.06 11.86 6.82
CA LYS A 88 0.11 12.48 7.46
C LYS A 88 1.38 12.18 6.68
N PRO A 89 2.36 13.11 6.67
CA PRO A 89 3.66 12.87 6.09
C PRO A 89 4.32 11.62 6.66
N SER A 90 4.99 10.89 5.77
CA SER A 90 5.80 9.74 6.13
C SER A 90 7.14 9.78 5.42
N SER A 91 8.20 9.80 6.22
CA SER A 91 9.56 9.74 5.71
C SER A 91 10.01 8.29 5.57
N GLY A 92 10.54 7.93 4.41
CA GLY A 92 11.08 6.59 4.13
C GLY A 92 10.07 5.52 3.73
N LEU A 93 8.74 5.73 3.85
CA LEU A 93 7.75 4.76 3.38
C LEU A 93 7.69 4.64 1.86
N SER A 94 7.94 5.71 1.11
CA SER A 94 7.94 5.69 -0.37
C SER A 94 8.88 4.63 -0.93
N ARG A 95 10.13 4.60 -0.44
CA ARG A 95 11.16 3.64 -0.89
C ARG A 95 10.80 2.20 -0.55
N LYS A 96 10.17 1.98 0.61
CA LYS A 96 9.68 0.67 1.06
C LYS A 96 8.46 0.22 0.25
N LEU A 97 7.52 1.12 -0.01
CA LEU A 97 6.34 0.87 -0.84
C LEU A 97 6.71 0.51 -2.28
N VAL A 98 7.72 1.16 -2.87
CA VAL A 98 8.23 0.77 -4.21
C VAL A 98 8.67 -0.70 -4.21
N LYS A 99 9.35 -1.17 -3.16
CA LYS A 99 9.76 -2.58 -3.05
C LYS A 99 8.57 -3.52 -2.88
N THR A 100 7.63 -3.16 -2.03
CA THR A 100 6.36 -3.89 -1.83
C THR A 100 5.60 -4.02 -3.16
N LEU A 101 5.45 -2.92 -3.88
CA LEU A 101 4.68 -2.81 -5.11
C LEU A 101 5.40 -3.39 -6.34
N LYS A 102 6.71 -3.60 -6.26
CA LYS A 102 7.50 -4.24 -7.32
C LYS A 102 6.96 -5.63 -7.65
N GLY A 103 6.50 -6.39 -6.65
CA GLY A 103 5.82 -7.67 -6.85
C GLY A 103 4.52 -7.53 -7.66
N ALA A 104 3.77 -6.44 -7.44
CA ALA A 104 2.56 -6.14 -8.21
C ALA A 104 2.84 -5.53 -9.60
N GLY A 105 4.10 -5.32 -9.99
CA GLY A 105 4.46 -4.78 -11.30
C GLY A 105 4.49 -3.25 -11.37
N TYR A 106 4.39 -2.56 -10.24
CA TYR A 106 4.56 -1.11 -10.15
C TYR A 106 5.98 -0.79 -9.71
N SER A 107 6.52 0.32 -10.18
CA SER A 107 7.93 0.70 -9.92
C SER A 107 8.09 2.15 -9.47
N LYS A 108 7.00 2.92 -9.47
CA LYS A 108 6.97 4.31 -9.01
C LYS A 108 5.84 4.49 -8.01
N VAL A 109 6.12 5.28 -6.99
CA VAL A 109 5.17 5.63 -5.93
C VAL A 109 5.20 7.14 -5.75
N GLU A 110 4.04 7.76 -5.82
CA GLU A 110 3.85 9.16 -5.45
C GLU A 110 3.13 9.21 -4.11
N LEU A 111 3.69 9.94 -3.15
CA LEU A 111 3.06 10.18 -1.87
C LEU A 111 2.60 11.62 -1.82
N GLU A 112 1.31 11.81 -1.58
CA GLU A 112 0.67 13.09 -1.30
C GLU A 112 0.14 13.08 0.14
N PHE A 113 0.13 14.23 0.80
CA PHE A 113 -0.24 14.39 2.21
C PHE A 113 -1.18 15.56 2.41
#